data_AF-A0A7J2GYI0-F1
#
_entry.id   AF-A0A7J2GYI0-F1
#
_cell.length_a   1.000
_cell.length_b   1.000
_cell.length_c   1.000
_cell.angle_alpha   90.00
_cell.angle_beta   90.00
_cell.angle_gamma   90.00
#
_symmetry.space_group_name_H-M   'P 1'
#
loop_
_entity.id
_entity.type
_entity.pdbx_description
1 polymer ?
#
loop_
_entity_poly.entity_id
_entity_poly.type
_entity_poly.pdbx_seq_one_letter_code
_entity_poly.pdbx_strand_id
1 'polypeptide(L)' 'MAGITDTDICPVCGEEFWYDFDCTTGEYTKLSACACDRWRMDAEDFLKEKGLWEEFQRFHEEREKEEEREKEVGT' A
#
# COMPACT_ATOMS: atom_id res chain seq x y z
N MET A 1 12.56 -23.53 11.79
CA MET A 1 11.70 -23.49 10.60
C MET A 1 10.58 -22.51 10.93
N ALA A 2 10.58 -21.33 10.30
CA ALA A 2 9.48 -20.39 10.45
C ALA A 2 8.28 -20.99 9.72
N GLY A 3 7.28 -21.43 10.49
CA GLY A 3 6.05 -21.98 9.95
C GLY A 3 5.19 -20.83 9.46
N ILE A 4 4.79 -20.87 8.20
CA ILE A 4 3.85 -19.94 7.61
C ILE A 4 2.53 -20.07 8.37
N THR A 5 2.15 -19.06 9.16
CA THR A 5 1.04 -19.19 10.12
C THR A 5 -0.21 -18.41 9.80
N ASP A 6 -0.19 -17.35 8.97
CA ASP A 6 -1.40 -16.55 8.72
C ASP A 6 -1.56 -16.11 7.25
N THR A 7 -2.70 -16.50 6.68
CA THR A 7 -3.20 -16.04 5.39
C THR A 7 -4.42 -15.15 5.62
N ASP A 8 -4.41 -13.97 5.02
CA ASP A 8 -5.52 -13.02 5.06
C ASP A 8 -6.12 -12.84 3.66
N ILE A 9 -7.36 -12.35 3.61
CA ILE A 9 -8.08 -12.08 2.36
C ILE A 9 -8.19 -10.58 2.14
N CYS A 10 -7.76 -10.10 0.99
CA CYS A 10 -7.83 -8.67 0.68
C CYS A 10 -9.30 -8.23 0.59
N PRO A 11 -9.76 -7.23 1.36
CA PRO A 11 -11.16 -6.81 1.33
C PRO A 11 -11.58 -6.13 0.02
N VAL A 12 -10.61 -5.77 -0.83
CA VAL A 12 -10.84 -5.07 -2.10
C VAL A 12 -10.91 -6.04 -3.27
N CYS A 13 -9.92 -6.92 -3.43
CA CYS A 13 -9.84 -7.86 -4.56
C CYS A 13 -10.22 -9.30 -4.22
N GLY A 14 -10.36 -9.65 -2.94
CA GLY A 14 -10.67 -11.01 -2.50
C GLY A 14 -9.54 -12.02 -2.69
N GLU A 15 -8.34 -11.61 -3.13
CA GLU A 15 -7.19 -12.50 -3.19
C GLU A 15 -6.63 -12.78 -1.79
N GLU A 16 -6.24 -14.05 -1.60
CA GLU A 16 -5.49 -14.50 -0.43
C GLU A 16 -4.06 -13.99 -0.50
N PHE A 17 -3.56 -13.50 0.61
CA PHE A 17 -2.22 -13.02 0.76
C PHE A 17 -1.65 -13.42 2.12
N TRP A 18 -0.33 -13.50 2.18
CA TRP A 18 0.42 -14.19 3.22
C TRP A 18 1.14 -13.20 4.12
N TYR A 19 1.12 -13.48 5.41
CA TYR A 19 1.91 -12.79 6.42
C TYR A 19 2.87 -13.75 7.11
N ASP A 20 4.03 -13.23 7.50
CA ASP A 20 4.90 -13.85 8.48
C ASP A 20 4.67 -13.20 9.82
N PHE A 21 4.42 -14.00 10.84
CA PHE A 21 4.38 -13.51 12.22
C PHE A 21 5.73 -13.79 12.87
N ASP A 22 6.49 -12.74 13.17
CA ASP A 22 7.73 -12.88 13.90
C ASP A 22 7.43 -12.99 15.40
N CYS A 23 7.50 -14.21 15.93
CA CYS A 23 7.28 -14.48 17.36
C CYS A 23 8.31 -13.81 18.29
N THR A 24 9.43 -13.32 17.78
CA THR A 24 10.47 -12.66 18.59
C THR A 24 10.19 -11.19 18.81
N THR A 25 9.61 -10.51 17.83
CA THR A 25 9.24 -9.09 17.88
C THR A 25 7.75 -8.88 18.13
N GLY A 26 6.92 -9.88 17.81
CA GLY A 26 5.45 -9.78 17.83
C GLY A 26 4.88 -9.04 16.64
N GLU A 27 5.66 -8.85 15.56
CA GLU A 27 5.27 -8.07 14.39
C GLU A 27 4.80 -8.97 13.23
N TYR A 28 3.81 -8.50 12.48
CA TYR A 28 3.35 -9.14 11.25
C TYR A 28 4.01 -8.48 10.04
N THR A 29 4.70 -9.27 9.21
CA THR A 29 5.32 -8.81 7.97
C THR A 29 4.58 -9.39 6.78
N LYS A 30 4.04 -8.53 5.91
CA LYS A 30 3.34 -8.98 4.70
C LYS A 30 4.34 -9.56 3.70
N LEU A 31 4.21 -10.84 3.38
CA LEU A 31 5.14 -11.56 2.50
C LEU A 31 4.72 -11.53 1.03
N SER A 32 3.41 -11.46 0.74
CA SER A 32 2.92 -11.53 -0.63
C SER A 32 2.09 -10.30 -1.02
N ALA A 33 2.22 -9.87 -2.27
CA ALA A 33 1.41 -8.84 -2.88
C ALA A 33 0.07 -9.42 -3.39
N CYS A 34 -1.06 -8.83 -3.00
CA CYS A 34 -2.36 -9.12 -3.62
C CYS A 34 -2.50 -8.38 -4.96
N ALA A 35 -3.54 -8.67 -5.74
CA ALA A 35 -3.79 -8.01 -7.03
C ALA A 35 -3.79 -6.49 -6.94
N CYS A 36 -4.32 -5.90 -5.86
CA CYS A 36 -4.30 -4.46 -5.64
C CYS A 36 -2.88 -3.92 -5.42
N ASP A 37 -2.02 -4.66 -4.71
CA ASP A 37 -0.63 -4.27 -4.51
C ASP A 37 0.13 -4.33 -5.83
N ARG A 38 -0.10 -5.38 -6.63
CA ARG A 38 0.50 -5.52 -7.96
C ARG A 38 0.06 -4.38 -8.89
N TRP A 39 -1.23 -4.03 -8.89
CA TRP A 39 -1.73 -2.89 -9.66
C TRP A 39 -1.12 -1.55 -9.23
N ARG A 40 -0.85 -1.37 -7.93
CA ARG A 40 -0.16 -0.17 -7.43
C ARG A 40 1.29 -0.12 -7.93
N MET A 41 2.00 -1.24 -7.88
CA MET A 41 3.35 -1.35 -8.41
C MET A 41 3.37 -1.08 -9.93
N ASP A 42 2.46 -1.70 -10.68
CA ASP A 42 2.33 -1.51 -12.12
C ASP A 42 2.00 -0.04 -12.47
N ALA A 43 1.16 0.62 -11.66
CA ALA A 43 0.85 2.04 -11.84
C ALA A 43 2.06 2.94 -11.58
N GLU A 44 2.84 2.66 -10.53
CA GLU A 44 4.09 3.36 -10.24
C GLU A 44 5.10 3.19 -11.38
N ASP A 45 5.30 1.96 -11.85
CA ASP A 45 6.21 1.67 -12.96
C ASP A 45 5.75 2.31 -14.26
N PHE A 46 4.43 2.29 -14.54
CA PHE A 46 3.86 2.97 -15.70
C PHE A 46 4.08 4.48 -15.65
N LEU A 47 3.86 5.11 -14.50
CA LEU A 47 4.07 6.56 -14.32
C LEU A 47 5.54 6.94 -14.49
N LYS A 48 6.46 6.12 -13.99
CA LYS A 48 7.90 6.31 -14.20
C LYS A 48 8.29 6.14 -15.67
N GLU A 49 7.78 5.12 -16.35
CA GLU A 49 8.03 4.89 -17.78
C GLU A 49 7.53 6.05 -18.65
N LYS A 50 6.39 6.66 -18.29
CA LYS A 50 5.84 7.83 -18.98
C LYS A 50 6.49 9.15 -18.57
N GLY A 51 7.39 9.14 -17.57
CA GLY A 51 8.01 10.35 -17.05
C GLY A 51 7.06 11.27 -16.28
N LEU A 52 5.87 10.78 -15.91
CA LEU A 52 4.84 11.53 -15.20
C LEU A 52 4.95 11.40 -13.68
N TRP A 53 5.92 10.63 -13.19
CA TRP A 53 6.06 10.32 -11.77
C TRP A 53 6.22 11.56 -10.89
N GLU A 54 7.07 12.52 -11.29
CA GLU A 54 7.28 13.76 -10.52
C GLU A 54 6.04 14.66 -10.51
N GLU A 55 5.31 14.72 -11.63
CA GLU A 55 4.04 15.44 -11.72
C GLU A 55 2.98 14.81 -10.82
N PHE A 56 2.90 13.47 -10.81
CA PHE A 56 2.01 12.72 -9.95
C PHE A 56 2.34 12.92 -8.46
N GLN A 57 3.62 12.92 -8.08
CA GLN A 57 4.04 13.18 -6.70
C GLN A 57 3.60 14.57 -6.23
N ARG A 58 3.83 15.61 -7.04
CA ARG A 58 3.35 16.96 -6.74
C ARG A 58 1.83 17.03 -6.59
N PHE A 59 1.10 16.42 -7.52
CA PHE A 59 -0.37 16.35 -7.45
C PHE A 59 -0.84 15.67 -6.15
N HIS A 60 -0.18 14.58 -5.75
CA HIS A 60 -0.51 13.86 -4.53
C HIS A 60 -0.27 14.71 -3.28
N GLU A 61 0.90 15.36 -3.17
CA GLU A 61 1.22 16.25 -2.05
C GLU A 61 0.25 17.44 -1.93
N GLU A 62 -0.20 18.01 -3.05
CA GLU A 62 -1.16 19.11 -3.04
C GLU A 62 -2.53 18.67 -2.52
N ARG A 63 -2.96 17.44 -2.86
CA ARG A 63 -4.21 16.84 -2.37
C ARG A 63 -4.14 16.49 -0.90
N GLU A 64 -3.06 15.89 -0.42
CA GLU A 64 -2.90 15.60 1.01
C GLU A 64 -2.93 16.88 1.86
N LYS A 65 -2.25 17.94 1.41
CA LYS A 65 -2.30 19.26 2.09
C LYS A 65 -3.70 19.88 2.10
N GLU A 66 -4.53 19.58 1.11
CA GLU A 66 -5.92 20.05 1.07
C GLU A 66 -6.78 19.27 2.07
N GLU A 67 -6.66 17.94 2.09
CA GLU A 67 -7.37 17.09 3.06
C GLU A 67 -6.96 17.40 4.52
N GLU A 68 -5.69 17.67 4.78
CA GLU A 68 -5.22 18.10 6.11
C GLU A 68 -5.86 19.43 6.53
N ARG A 69 -5.91 20.41 5.61
CA ARG A 69 -6.57 21.70 5.88
C ARG A 69 -8.07 21.56 6.11
N GLU A 70 -8.74 20.69 5.36
CA GLU A 70 -10.16 20.41 5.57
C GLU A 70 -10.42 19.74 6.93
N LYS A 71 -9.53 18.85 7.39
CA LYS A 71 -9.61 18.24 8.73
C LYS A 71 -9.37 19.27 9.85
N GLU A 72 -8.44 20.20 9.66
CA GLU A 72 -8.16 21.27 10.64
C GLU A 72 -9.27 22.33 10.71
N VAL A 73 -9.92 22.67 9.58
CA VAL A 73 -11.01 23.65 9.53
C VAL A 73 -12.35 23.04 9.97
N GLY A 74 -12.50 21.72 9.89
CA GLY A 74 -13.71 20.99 10.28
C GLY A 74 -13.83 20.64 11.77
N THR A 75 -12.93 21.12 12.63
CA THR A 75 -12.96 20.93 14.11
C THR A 75 -13.23 22.24 14.82
#